data_AF-A0A8H6HZF7-F1
#
_entry.id   AF-A0A8H6HZF7-F1
#
_cell.length_a   1.000
_cell.length_b   1.000
_cell.length_c   1.000
_cell.angle_alpha   90.00
_cell.angle_beta   90.00
_cell.angle_gamma   90.00
#
_symmetry.space_group_name_H-M   'P 1'
#
loop_
_entity.id
_entity.type
_entity.pdbx_description
1 polymer ?
#
loop_
_entity_poly.entity_id
_entity_poly.type
_entity_poly.pdbx_seq_one_letter_code
_entity_poly.pdbx_strand_id
1 'polypeptide(L)'
;MANPDEVYDQDLTRLIATFNRILGDPSSTPSSITSAILTEVTLALPQALALSVWATVSRNPTHVDSILSKLNTVVDDERLQSLEVVGGEDGPEEFLCAFYRLLNEIVSDNLHIEPGNAEELILTLNESNPVLTAALLQAVGLQVGLMDSEHHVWMIKEALGLDDTVQDPREALSVAALIVFEVMGAERVTSEVAEAGEETYDDVIKALTALKDRDVVRDANALVLLKRKTLPTTYHFRG
;
A
#
# COMPACT_ATOMS: atom_id res chain seq x y z
N MET A 1 34.95 10.72 -18.27
CA MET A 1 33.66 10.00 -18.37
C MET A 1 33.28 9.67 -16.94
N ALA A 2 32.06 10.02 -16.51
CA ALA A 2 31.58 9.65 -15.19
C ALA A 2 31.46 8.12 -15.09
N ASN A 3 31.68 7.55 -13.91
CA ASN A 3 31.47 6.13 -13.67
C ASN A 3 29.97 5.81 -13.88
N PRO A 4 29.58 4.80 -14.68
CA PRO A 4 28.17 4.44 -14.87
C PRO A 4 27.38 4.29 -13.56
N ASP A 5 28.00 3.73 -12.51
CA ASP A 5 27.38 3.59 -11.19
C ASP A 5 27.12 4.95 -10.52
N GLU A 6 28.06 5.90 -10.65
CA GLU A 6 27.89 7.26 -10.11
C GLU A 6 26.77 8.03 -10.84
N VAL A 7 26.59 7.80 -12.14
CA VAL A 7 25.50 8.39 -12.92
C VAL A 7 24.17 7.80 -12.48
N TYR A 8 24.11 6.48 -12.31
CA TYR A 8 22.93 5.79 -11.81
C TYR A 8 22.48 6.30 -10.43
N ASP A 9 23.39 6.38 -9.46
CA ASP A 9 23.09 6.83 -8.10
C ASP A 9 22.62 8.29 -8.05
N GLN A 10 23.19 9.15 -8.90
CA GLN A 10 22.77 10.54 -9.04
C GLN A 10 21.36 10.64 -9.62
N ASP A 11 21.06 9.88 -10.68
CA ASP A 11 19.74 9.84 -11.27
C ASP A 11 18.70 9.27 -10.30
N LEU A 12 19.02 8.16 -9.64
CA LEU A 12 18.16 7.54 -8.63
C LEU A 12 17.79 8.54 -7.52
N THR A 13 18.79 9.18 -6.92
CA THR A 13 18.58 10.15 -5.84
C THR A 13 17.69 11.32 -6.27
N ARG A 14 17.96 11.87 -7.47
CA ARG A 14 17.25 13.01 -8.03
C ARG A 14 15.80 12.66 -8.41
N LEU A 15 15.59 11.49 -8.99
CA LEU A 15 14.26 10.98 -9.35
C LEU A 15 13.43 10.65 -8.11
N ILE A 16 14.01 10.03 -7.08
CA ILE A 16 13.36 9.80 -5.78
C ILE A 16 12.89 11.13 -5.17
N ALA A 17 13.75 12.16 -5.17
CA ALA A 17 13.36 13.47 -4.66
C ALA A 17 12.19 14.08 -5.47
N THR A 18 12.20 13.88 -6.79
CA THR A 18 11.14 14.35 -7.69
C THR A 18 9.81 13.64 -7.43
N PHE A 19 9.80 12.31 -7.38
CA PHE A 19 8.59 11.53 -7.14
C PHE A 19 8.07 11.69 -5.72
N ASN A 20 8.93 11.74 -4.69
CA ASN A 20 8.48 12.03 -3.33
C ASN A 20 7.76 13.39 -3.24
N ARG A 21 8.25 14.39 -3.97
CA ARG A 21 7.58 15.70 -4.03
C ARG A 21 6.24 15.62 -4.76
N ILE A 22 6.16 14.89 -5.87
CA ILE A 22 4.92 14.75 -6.65
C ILE A 22 3.89 13.94 -5.87
N LEU A 23 4.25 12.75 -5.40
CA LEU A 23 3.34 11.84 -4.68
C LEU A 23 2.92 12.39 -3.32
N GLY A 24 3.81 13.12 -2.64
CA GLY A 24 3.50 13.77 -1.37
C GLY A 24 2.68 15.06 -1.49
N ASP A 25 2.45 15.57 -2.70
CA ASP A 25 1.58 16.72 -2.93
C ASP A 25 0.14 16.26 -3.16
N PRO A 26 -0.83 16.61 -2.30
CA PRO A 26 -2.23 16.24 -2.47
C PRO A 26 -2.81 16.75 -3.81
N SER A 27 -2.32 17.88 -4.30
CA SER A 27 -2.77 18.52 -5.55
C SER A 27 -2.15 17.90 -6.81
N SER A 28 -1.23 16.95 -6.66
CA SER A 28 -0.64 16.25 -7.78
C SER A 28 -1.67 15.49 -8.61
N THR A 29 -1.44 15.45 -9.92
CA THR A 29 -2.32 14.78 -10.88
C THR A 29 -1.61 13.59 -11.53
N PRO A 30 -2.35 12.62 -12.08
CA PRO A 30 -1.77 11.55 -12.90
C PRO A 30 -0.87 12.10 -14.03
N SER A 31 -1.26 13.22 -14.65
CA SER A 31 -0.47 13.87 -15.70
C SER A 31 0.88 14.40 -15.20
N SER A 32 0.96 14.86 -13.94
CA SER A 32 2.22 15.30 -13.32
C SER A 32 3.20 14.14 -13.15
N ILE A 33 2.70 12.97 -12.72
CA ILE A 33 3.51 11.74 -12.57
C ILE A 33 3.96 11.26 -13.96
N THR A 34 3.02 11.16 -14.91
CA THR A 34 3.32 10.73 -16.29
C THR A 34 4.34 11.63 -16.96
N SER A 35 4.22 12.95 -16.78
CA SER A 35 5.19 13.90 -17.33
C SER A 35 6.58 13.71 -16.72
N ALA A 36 6.67 13.44 -15.41
CA ALA A 36 7.95 13.17 -14.76
C ALA A 36 8.60 11.89 -15.32
N ILE A 37 7.82 10.82 -15.52
CA ILE A 37 8.29 9.56 -16.13
C ILE A 37 8.81 9.80 -17.55
N LEU A 38 8.05 10.52 -18.38
CA LEU A 38 8.40 10.74 -19.79
C LEU A 38 9.53 11.75 -20.02
N THR A 39 9.82 12.63 -19.05
CA THR A 39 10.85 13.66 -19.23
C THR A 39 12.26 13.06 -19.16
N GLU A 40 12.45 12.01 -18.36
CA GLU A 40 13.77 11.46 -18.06
C GLU A 40 13.73 9.93 -17.98
N VAL A 41 13.83 9.31 -19.14
CA VAL A 41 13.81 7.85 -19.28
C VAL A 41 15.22 7.32 -19.01
N THR A 42 15.50 6.98 -17.75
CA THR A 42 16.78 6.40 -17.31
C THR A 42 16.58 5.02 -16.69
N LEU A 43 17.66 4.24 -16.54
CA LEU A 43 17.62 2.92 -15.90
C LEU A 43 17.14 2.99 -14.44
N ALA A 44 17.44 4.08 -13.74
CA ALA A 44 17.05 4.28 -12.34
C ALA A 44 15.55 4.61 -12.17
N LEU A 45 14.86 4.96 -13.25
CA LEU A 45 13.49 5.47 -13.21
C LEU A 45 12.46 4.53 -12.56
N PRO A 46 12.40 3.24 -12.92
CA PRO A 46 11.43 2.32 -12.31
C PRO A 46 11.69 2.16 -10.81
N GLN A 47 12.97 2.04 -10.40
CA GLN A 47 13.34 1.90 -8.99
C GLN A 47 13.02 3.16 -8.19
N ALA A 48 13.32 4.33 -8.75
CA ALA A 48 13.02 5.61 -8.11
C ALA A 48 11.52 5.77 -7.84
N LEU A 49 10.67 5.43 -8.82
CA LEU A 49 9.23 5.48 -8.64
C LEU A 49 8.77 4.49 -7.57
N ALA A 50 9.22 3.23 -7.62
CA ALA A 50 8.83 2.21 -6.66
C ALA A 50 9.22 2.58 -5.21
N LEU A 51 10.45 3.04 -5.00
CA LEU A 51 10.93 3.52 -3.70
C LEU A 51 10.13 4.73 -3.20
N SER A 52 9.77 5.65 -4.10
CA SER A 52 8.97 6.82 -3.75
C SER A 52 7.52 6.47 -3.41
N VAL A 53 6.91 5.50 -4.08
CA VAL A 53 5.58 4.98 -3.71
C VAL A 53 5.62 4.40 -2.31
N TRP A 54 6.53 3.47 -2.05
CA TRP A 54 6.72 2.88 -0.72
C TRP A 54 6.93 3.95 0.34
N ALA A 55 7.92 4.83 0.16
CA ALA A 55 8.26 5.86 1.14
C ALA A 55 7.10 6.84 1.39
N THR A 56 6.28 7.15 0.39
CA THR A 56 5.13 8.05 0.55
C THR A 56 4.01 7.36 1.33
N VAL A 57 3.71 6.09 1.00
CA VAL A 57 2.71 5.29 1.71
C VAL A 57 3.13 5.03 3.15
N SER A 58 4.39 4.68 3.42
CA SER A 58 4.89 4.49 4.79
C SER A 58 4.77 5.76 5.65
N ARG A 59 4.90 6.95 5.05
CA ARG A 59 4.79 8.22 5.78
C ARG A 59 3.35 8.66 5.99
N ASN A 60 2.47 8.34 5.04
CA ASN A 60 1.08 8.77 5.02
C ASN A 60 0.17 7.59 4.61
N PRO A 61 0.04 6.55 5.45
CA PRO A 61 -0.75 5.37 5.13
C PRO A 61 -2.21 5.69 4.82
N THR A 62 -2.70 6.79 5.39
CA THR A 62 -4.05 7.33 5.18
C THR A 62 -4.36 7.75 3.75
N HIS A 63 -3.34 8.08 2.96
CA HIS A 63 -3.48 8.59 1.58
C HIS A 63 -3.11 7.56 0.52
N VAL A 64 -2.91 6.30 0.91
CA VAL A 64 -2.50 5.21 0.01
C VAL A 64 -3.47 5.04 -1.16
N ASP A 65 -4.78 5.20 -0.94
CA ASP A 65 -5.82 5.10 -1.95
C ASP A 65 -5.67 6.17 -3.03
N SER A 66 -5.44 7.42 -2.63
CA SER A 66 -5.20 8.55 -3.51
C SER A 66 -3.93 8.35 -4.33
N ILE A 67 -2.86 7.87 -3.70
CA ILE A 67 -1.58 7.60 -4.35
C ILE A 67 -1.73 6.49 -5.39
N LEU A 68 -2.28 5.34 -4.99
CA LEU A 68 -2.40 4.18 -5.88
C LEU A 68 -3.45 4.39 -6.97
N SER A 69 -4.53 5.13 -6.72
CA SER A 69 -5.52 5.49 -7.76
C SER A 69 -4.91 6.40 -8.84
N LYS A 70 -4.08 7.36 -8.43
CA LYS A 70 -3.33 8.21 -9.37
C LYS A 70 -2.38 7.34 -10.21
N LEU A 71 -1.66 6.42 -9.60
CA LEU A 71 -0.78 5.48 -10.31
C LEU A 71 -1.56 4.56 -11.24
N ASN A 72 -2.73 4.05 -10.84
CA ASN A 72 -3.57 3.23 -11.70
C ASN A 72 -3.95 3.98 -12.98
N THR A 73 -4.26 5.28 -12.86
CA THR A 73 -4.52 6.13 -14.03
C THR A 73 -3.26 6.37 -14.88
N VAL A 74 -2.09 6.44 -14.25
CA VAL A 74 -0.80 6.62 -14.94
C VAL A 74 -0.44 5.38 -15.76
N VAL A 75 -0.60 4.19 -15.19
CA VAL A 75 -0.23 2.94 -15.89
C VAL A 75 -1.12 2.68 -17.10
N ASP A 76 -2.36 3.20 -17.12
CA ASP A 76 -3.26 3.17 -18.28
C ASP A 76 -2.85 4.13 -19.42
N ASP A 77 -1.82 4.98 -19.24
CA ASP A 77 -1.34 5.87 -20.30
C ASP A 77 -0.62 5.07 -21.41
N GLU A 78 -1.17 5.12 -22.63
CA GLU A 78 -0.64 4.41 -23.80
C GLU A 78 0.85 4.69 -24.07
N ARG A 79 1.36 5.87 -23.70
CA ARG A 79 2.77 6.23 -23.89
C ARG A 79 3.69 5.48 -22.95
N LEU A 80 3.19 5.08 -21.77
CA LEU A 80 3.94 4.31 -20.79
C LEU A 80 3.90 2.81 -21.06
N GLN A 81 2.81 2.33 -21.68
CA GLN A 81 2.65 0.93 -22.07
C GLN A 81 3.76 0.45 -23.04
N SER A 82 4.25 1.33 -23.90
CA SER A 82 5.36 1.03 -24.83
C SER A 82 6.69 1.64 -24.42
N LEU A 83 6.80 2.17 -23.19
CA LEU A 83 8.03 2.83 -22.74
C LEU A 83 9.06 1.78 -22.36
N GLU A 84 10.23 1.83 -22.99
CA GLU A 84 11.38 0.99 -22.64
C GLU A 84 12.43 1.81 -21.89
N VAL A 85 13.00 1.22 -20.85
CA VAL A 85 14.20 1.73 -20.18
C VAL A 85 15.42 0.98 -20.70
N VAL A 86 16.38 1.72 -21.24
CA VAL A 86 17.60 1.13 -21.82
C VAL A 86 18.69 1.11 -20.76
N GLY A 87 19.24 -0.07 -20.45
CA GLY A 87 20.45 -0.16 -19.61
C GLY A 87 20.61 -1.40 -18.73
N GLY A 88 19.71 -2.39 -18.78
CA GLY A 88 19.89 -3.65 -18.05
C GLY A 88 21.00 -4.53 -18.67
N GLU A 89 21.56 -5.45 -17.88
CA GLU A 89 22.51 -6.46 -18.37
C GLU A 89 21.92 -7.31 -19.53
N ASP A 90 20.58 -7.44 -19.56
CA ASP A 90 19.82 -8.22 -20.53
C ASP A 90 19.24 -7.38 -21.69
N GLY A 91 19.52 -6.07 -21.73
CA GLY A 91 19.03 -5.15 -22.77
C GLY A 91 17.89 -4.23 -22.31
N PRO A 92 17.11 -3.66 -23.25
CA PRO A 92 15.94 -2.84 -22.93
C PRO A 92 14.86 -3.66 -22.22
N GLU A 93 14.29 -3.10 -21.15
CA GLU A 93 13.16 -3.68 -20.40
C GLU A 93 11.97 -2.71 -20.48
N GLU A 94 10.75 -3.23 -20.54
CA GLU A 94 9.52 -2.42 -20.46
C GLU A 94 9.44 -1.74 -19.08
N PHE A 95 9.22 -0.42 -19.07
CA PHE A 95 9.20 0.40 -17.87
C PHE A 95 8.21 -0.13 -16.82
N LEU A 96 6.98 -0.46 -17.24
CA LEU A 96 5.94 -0.93 -16.33
C LEU A 96 6.30 -2.28 -15.72
N CYS A 97 6.86 -3.21 -16.50
CA CYS A 97 7.36 -4.49 -15.99
C CYS A 97 8.44 -4.30 -14.93
N ALA A 98 9.44 -3.45 -15.23
CA ALA A 98 10.51 -3.13 -14.28
C ALA A 98 9.96 -2.50 -13.00
N PHE A 99 9.04 -1.53 -13.13
CA PHE A 99 8.43 -0.84 -12.00
C PHE A 99 7.67 -1.80 -11.08
N TYR A 100 6.79 -2.64 -11.66
CA TYR A 100 6.00 -3.60 -10.89
C TYR A 100 6.87 -4.64 -10.19
N ARG A 101 7.88 -5.17 -10.88
CA ARG A 101 8.85 -6.10 -10.30
C ARG A 101 9.55 -5.48 -9.09
N LEU A 102 10.10 -4.27 -9.25
CA LEU A 102 10.82 -3.58 -8.18
C LEU A 102 9.90 -3.18 -7.01
N LEU A 103 8.67 -2.76 -7.28
CA LEU A 103 7.70 -2.48 -6.22
C LEU A 103 7.39 -3.75 -5.42
N ASN A 104 7.20 -4.89 -6.09
CA ASN A 104 6.95 -6.17 -5.42
C ASN A 104 8.16 -6.65 -4.62
N GLU A 105 9.38 -6.49 -5.13
CA GLU A 105 10.61 -6.77 -4.41
C GLU A 105 10.68 -5.94 -3.12
N ILE A 106 10.47 -4.62 -3.20
CA ILE A 106 10.46 -3.73 -2.03
C ILE A 106 9.41 -4.16 -1.00
N VAL A 107 8.18 -4.47 -1.45
CA VAL A 107 7.13 -4.91 -0.52
C VAL A 107 7.53 -6.23 0.14
N SER A 108 8.00 -7.21 -0.64
CA SER A 108 8.41 -8.54 -0.14
C SER A 108 9.55 -8.44 0.88
N ASP A 109 10.57 -7.63 0.60
CA ASP A 109 11.67 -7.40 1.52
C ASP A 109 11.19 -6.82 2.87
N ASN A 110 10.14 -6.00 2.84
CA ASN A 110 9.55 -5.39 4.03
C ASN A 110 8.54 -6.31 4.76
N LEU A 111 8.09 -7.39 4.12
CA LEU A 111 7.28 -8.44 4.77
C LEU A 111 8.12 -9.33 5.69
N HIS A 112 9.37 -9.59 5.30
CA HIS A 112 10.26 -10.52 6.01
C HIS A 112 11.10 -9.85 7.11
N ILE A 113 10.79 -8.62 7.50
CA ILE A 113 11.40 -7.96 8.66
C ILE A 113 10.81 -8.61 9.92
N GLU A 114 11.44 -9.70 10.38
CA GLU A 114 10.99 -10.61 11.44
C GLU A 114 10.40 -9.88 12.68
N PRO A 115 9.08 -10.01 12.92
CA PRO A 115 8.52 -10.00 14.27
C PRO A 115 8.54 -11.44 14.79
N GLY A 116 9.12 -11.69 15.96
CA GLY A 116 9.39 -13.03 16.50
C GLY A 116 8.17 -13.95 16.71
N ASN A 117 6.95 -13.48 16.44
CA ASN A 117 5.73 -14.25 16.15
C ASN A 117 4.53 -13.30 15.84
N ALA A 118 3.38 -13.86 15.43
CA ALA A 118 2.14 -13.12 15.16
C ALA A 118 1.55 -12.38 16.39
N GLU A 119 1.78 -12.86 17.62
CA GLU A 119 1.39 -12.15 18.85
C GLU A 119 2.25 -10.88 19.04
N GLU A 120 3.53 -10.95 18.72
CA GLU A 120 4.46 -9.84 18.77
C GLU A 120 4.17 -8.82 17.65
N LEU A 121 3.72 -9.28 16.48
CA LEU A 121 3.18 -8.41 15.43
C LEU A 121 2.01 -7.58 15.97
N ILE A 122 1.04 -8.21 16.65
CA ILE A 122 -0.13 -7.55 17.26
C ILE A 122 0.26 -6.55 18.36
N LEU A 123 1.31 -6.86 19.14
CA LEU A 123 1.79 -6.00 20.22
C LEU A 123 2.71 -4.86 19.75
N THR A 124 3.27 -4.97 18.55
CA THR A 124 4.16 -3.95 17.94
C THR A 124 3.48 -3.15 16.81
N LEU A 125 2.18 -3.37 16.59
CA LEU A 125 1.32 -2.62 15.69
C LEU A 125 1.43 -1.11 15.95
N ASN A 126 2.16 -0.41 15.09
CA ASN A 126 2.18 1.04 15.02
C ASN A 126 2.20 1.46 13.55
N GLU A 127 1.87 2.73 13.28
CA GLU A 127 1.76 3.26 11.91
C GLU A 127 3.07 3.14 11.10
N SER A 128 4.22 2.93 11.75
CA SER A 128 5.52 2.72 11.09
C SER A 128 5.86 1.25 10.83
N ASN A 129 4.95 0.31 11.11
CA ASN A 129 5.23 -1.10 10.91
C ASN A 129 5.28 -1.42 9.40
N PRO A 130 6.44 -1.90 8.88
CA PRO A 130 6.63 -2.14 7.45
C PRO A 130 5.74 -3.27 6.93
N VAL A 131 5.46 -4.30 7.74
CA VAL A 131 4.57 -5.41 7.37
C VAL A 131 3.15 -4.91 7.15
N LEU A 132 2.68 -3.98 7.99
CA LEU A 132 1.36 -3.36 7.83
C LEU A 132 1.28 -2.43 6.63
N THR A 133 2.35 -1.67 6.39
CA THR A 133 2.45 -0.81 5.20
C THR A 133 2.37 -1.67 3.93
N ALA A 134 3.07 -2.80 3.92
CA ALA A 134 3.03 -3.77 2.84
C ALA A 134 1.61 -4.35 2.64
N ALA A 135 0.97 -4.83 3.71
CA ALA A 135 -0.40 -5.34 3.65
C ALA A 135 -1.38 -4.28 3.12
N LEU A 136 -1.27 -3.04 3.60
CA LEU A 136 -2.12 -1.93 3.19
C LEU A 136 -1.92 -1.56 1.71
N LEU A 137 -0.66 -1.44 1.26
CA LEU A 137 -0.33 -1.14 -0.13
C LEU A 137 -0.89 -2.21 -1.06
N GLN A 138 -0.77 -3.49 -0.69
CA GLN A 138 -1.26 -4.62 -1.49
C GLN A 138 -2.80 -4.69 -1.49
N ALA A 139 -3.45 -4.43 -0.35
CA ALA A 139 -4.91 -4.39 -0.25
C ALA A 139 -5.52 -3.29 -1.10
N VAL A 140 -4.94 -2.09 -1.05
CA VAL A 140 -5.42 -0.94 -1.82
C VAL A 140 -5.07 -1.11 -3.30
N GLY A 141 -3.89 -1.65 -3.62
CA GLY A 141 -3.49 -2.03 -4.97
C GLY A 141 -4.50 -2.97 -5.62
N LEU A 142 -4.94 -4.01 -4.90
CA LEU A 142 -6.00 -4.92 -5.31
C LEU A 142 -7.34 -4.20 -5.53
N GLN A 143 -7.71 -3.30 -4.61
CA GLN A 143 -8.96 -2.56 -4.70
C GLN A 143 -9.01 -1.65 -5.94
N VAL A 144 -7.91 -0.96 -6.27
CA VAL A 144 -7.86 -0.04 -7.41
C VAL A 144 -7.52 -0.73 -8.74
N GLY A 145 -7.16 -2.02 -8.70
CA GLY A 145 -6.84 -2.81 -9.89
C GLY A 145 -5.44 -2.58 -10.44
N LEU A 146 -4.48 -2.15 -9.60
CA LEU A 146 -3.13 -1.77 -10.04
C LEU A 146 -2.29 -2.95 -10.55
N MET A 147 -2.51 -4.17 -10.04
CA MET A 147 -1.82 -5.40 -10.47
C MET A 147 -2.72 -6.64 -10.35
N ASP A 148 -2.14 -7.82 -10.68
CA ASP A 148 -2.83 -9.10 -10.60
C ASP A 148 -3.33 -9.43 -9.19
N SER A 149 -4.57 -9.94 -9.15
CA SER A 149 -5.30 -10.21 -7.94
C SER A 149 -4.74 -11.35 -7.09
N GLU A 150 -4.16 -12.38 -7.73
CA GLU A 150 -3.61 -13.53 -6.99
C GLU A 150 -2.36 -13.14 -6.20
N HIS A 151 -1.47 -12.35 -6.82
CA HIS A 151 -0.26 -11.87 -6.17
C HIS A 151 -0.57 -10.98 -4.96
N HIS A 152 -1.48 -10.01 -5.12
CA HIS A 152 -1.89 -9.14 -4.02
C HIS A 152 -2.46 -9.93 -2.84
N VAL A 153 -3.34 -10.90 -3.11
CA VAL A 153 -3.94 -11.74 -2.06
C VAL A 153 -2.88 -12.57 -1.33
N TRP A 154 -1.93 -13.15 -2.07
CA TRP A 154 -0.83 -13.91 -1.45
C TRP A 154 0.01 -13.02 -0.53
N MET A 155 0.42 -11.83 -1.02
CA MET A 155 1.20 -10.87 -0.22
C MET A 155 0.48 -10.42 1.05
N ILE A 156 -0.83 -10.15 0.96
CA ILE A 156 -1.64 -9.78 2.12
C ILE A 156 -1.68 -10.93 3.15
N LYS A 157 -1.85 -12.17 2.71
CA LYS A 157 -1.85 -13.32 3.63
C LYS A 157 -0.52 -13.48 4.33
N GLU A 158 0.56 -13.43 3.58
CA GLU A 158 1.92 -13.54 4.11
C GLU A 158 2.18 -12.45 5.14
N ALA A 159 1.84 -11.20 4.81
CA ALA A 159 1.97 -10.06 5.71
C ALA A 159 1.20 -10.22 7.03
N LEU A 160 -0.02 -10.76 6.93
CA LEU A 160 -0.93 -10.85 8.05
C LEU A 160 -0.85 -12.20 8.78
N GLY A 161 0.05 -13.10 8.34
CA GLY A 161 0.16 -14.46 8.86
C GLY A 161 -1.13 -15.27 8.72
N LEU A 162 -1.91 -15.00 7.66
CA LEU A 162 -3.17 -15.71 7.41
C LEU A 162 -2.87 -17.11 6.87
N ASP A 163 -3.68 -18.07 7.29
CA ASP A 163 -3.60 -19.44 6.81
C ASP A 163 -3.85 -19.49 5.28
N ASP A 164 -3.08 -20.32 4.57
CA ASP A 164 -3.22 -20.58 3.13
C ASP A 164 -4.64 -21.01 2.73
N THR A 165 -5.41 -21.54 3.68
CA THR A 165 -6.82 -21.91 3.51
C THR A 165 -7.76 -20.72 3.27
N VAL A 166 -7.34 -19.47 3.51
CA VAL A 166 -8.11 -18.25 3.21
C VAL A 166 -8.16 -18.01 1.69
N GLN A 167 -8.98 -18.76 0.95
CA GLN A 167 -9.00 -18.66 -0.51
C GLN A 167 -9.77 -17.44 -1.05
N ASP A 168 -10.60 -16.79 -0.22
CA ASP A 168 -11.42 -15.64 -0.63
C ASP A 168 -10.63 -14.32 -0.48
N PRO A 169 -10.36 -13.58 -1.59
CA PRO A 169 -9.72 -12.26 -1.54
C PRO A 169 -10.44 -11.28 -0.61
N ARG A 170 -11.77 -11.43 -0.45
CA ARG A 170 -12.58 -10.56 0.41
C ARG A 170 -12.25 -10.74 1.87
N GLU A 171 -11.92 -11.96 2.29
CA GLU A 171 -11.53 -12.24 3.66
C GLU A 171 -10.17 -11.59 3.95
N ALA A 172 -9.17 -11.80 3.09
CA ALA A 172 -7.84 -11.18 3.23
C ALA A 172 -7.91 -9.65 3.30
N LEU A 173 -8.69 -9.02 2.41
CA LEU A 173 -8.95 -7.57 2.44
C LEU A 173 -9.65 -7.11 3.71
N SER A 174 -10.62 -7.87 4.20
CA SER A 174 -11.35 -7.54 5.43
C SER A 174 -10.45 -7.61 6.66
N VAL A 175 -9.54 -8.59 6.72
CA VAL A 175 -8.55 -8.68 7.81
C VAL A 175 -7.53 -7.55 7.72
N ALA A 176 -7.04 -7.22 6.52
CA ALA A 176 -6.15 -6.08 6.30
C ALA A 176 -6.78 -4.77 6.79
N ALA A 177 -8.03 -4.51 6.40
CA ALA A 177 -8.78 -3.34 6.85
C ALA A 177 -8.93 -3.30 8.38
N LEU A 178 -9.24 -4.44 9.02
CA LEU A 178 -9.36 -4.52 10.49
C LEU A 178 -8.07 -4.18 11.20
N ILE A 179 -6.93 -4.63 10.68
CA ILE A 179 -5.62 -4.37 11.27
C ILE A 179 -5.23 -2.90 11.09
N VAL A 180 -5.49 -2.32 9.91
CA VAL A 180 -5.29 -0.88 9.66
C VAL A 180 -6.14 -0.04 10.63
N PHE A 181 -7.40 -0.41 10.84
CA PHE A 181 -8.29 0.22 11.83
C PHE A 181 -7.78 0.08 13.27
N GLU A 182 -7.17 -1.05 13.62
CA GLU A 182 -6.55 -1.24 14.93
C GLU A 182 -5.36 -0.31 15.12
N VAL A 183 -4.50 -0.19 14.11
CA VAL A 183 -3.20 0.49 14.17
C VAL A 183 -3.32 2.00 14.12
N MET A 184 -4.14 2.50 13.20
CA MET A 184 -4.30 3.94 12.97
C MET A 184 -5.31 4.57 13.93
N GLY A 185 -6.10 3.73 14.60
CA GLY A 185 -7.15 4.15 15.50
C GLY A 185 -8.45 4.48 14.77
N ALA A 186 -9.57 4.02 15.35
CA ALA A 186 -10.88 4.16 14.73
C ALA A 186 -11.25 5.62 14.43
N GLU A 187 -10.96 6.54 15.36
CA GLU A 187 -11.25 7.99 15.23
C GLU A 187 -10.52 8.63 14.05
N ARG A 188 -9.26 8.28 13.80
CA ARG A 188 -8.47 8.86 12.70
C ARG A 188 -8.98 8.39 11.35
N VAL A 189 -9.18 7.07 11.21
CA VAL A 189 -9.69 6.48 9.97
C VAL A 189 -11.11 6.98 9.67
N THR A 190 -11.97 7.11 10.68
CA THR A 190 -13.32 7.67 10.47
C THR A 190 -13.33 9.15 10.18
N SER A 191 -12.43 9.95 10.78
CA SER A 191 -12.31 11.38 10.44
C SER A 191 -11.93 11.54 8.97
N GLU A 192 -11.01 10.73 8.46
CA GLU A 192 -10.59 10.83 7.05
C GLU A 192 -11.63 10.27 6.08
N VAL A 193 -12.33 9.19 6.43
CA VAL A 193 -13.47 8.69 5.66
C VAL A 193 -14.61 9.73 5.61
N ALA A 194 -14.87 10.42 6.74
CA ALA A 194 -15.85 11.50 6.82
C ALA A 194 -15.41 12.79 6.11
N GLU A 195 -14.12 13.01 5.91
CA GLU A 195 -13.60 14.10 5.08
C GLU A 195 -13.65 13.73 3.58
N ALA A 196 -13.52 12.45 3.24
CA ALA A 196 -13.57 11.94 1.87
C ALA A 196 -15.01 11.71 1.35
N GLY A 197 -16.03 11.67 2.22
CA GLY A 197 -17.43 11.43 1.86
C GLY A 197 -18.44 11.91 2.90
N GLU A 198 -19.74 11.63 2.71
CA GLU A 198 -20.78 11.93 3.71
C GLU A 198 -20.95 10.80 4.77
N GLU A 199 -19.93 9.96 4.95
CA GLU A 199 -20.01 8.79 5.83
C GLU A 199 -19.61 9.13 7.28
N THR A 200 -20.30 8.55 8.25
CA THR A 200 -20.07 8.82 9.67
C THR A 200 -19.30 7.71 10.38
N TYR A 201 -18.79 7.99 11.59
CA TYR A 201 -18.22 6.97 12.48
C TYR A 201 -19.13 5.74 12.63
N ASP A 202 -20.42 5.99 12.79
CA ASP A 202 -21.42 4.92 12.94
C ASP A 202 -21.54 4.06 11.68
N ASP A 203 -21.31 4.63 10.49
CA ASP A 203 -21.39 3.90 9.23
C ASP A 203 -20.18 2.97 9.07
N VAL A 204 -19.00 3.42 9.49
CA VAL A 204 -17.81 2.58 9.56
C VAL A 204 -17.99 1.43 10.57
N ILE A 205 -18.50 1.70 11.78
CA ILE A 205 -18.76 0.64 12.76
C ILE A 205 -19.84 -0.34 12.26
N LYS A 206 -20.89 0.14 11.57
CA LYS A 206 -21.86 -0.74 10.91
C LYS A 206 -21.21 -1.60 9.84
N ALA A 207 -20.33 -1.04 9.01
CA ALA A 207 -19.61 -1.78 7.98
C ALA A 207 -18.73 -2.88 8.60
N LEU A 208 -17.96 -2.56 9.64
CA LEU A 208 -17.17 -3.55 10.38
C LEU A 208 -18.06 -4.64 11.01
N THR A 209 -19.17 -4.26 11.63
CA THR A 209 -20.13 -5.22 12.21
C THR A 209 -20.73 -6.14 11.13
N ALA A 210 -21.02 -5.59 9.94
CA ALA A 210 -21.53 -6.38 8.82
C ALA A 210 -20.53 -7.42 8.30
N LEU A 211 -19.21 -7.22 8.46
CA LEU A 211 -18.20 -8.22 8.12
C LEU A 211 -18.37 -9.50 8.96
N LYS A 212 -18.75 -9.35 10.23
CA LYS A 212 -19.06 -10.47 11.13
C LYS A 212 -20.36 -11.15 10.73
N ASP A 213 -21.42 -10.37 10.53
CA ASP A 213 -22.76 -10.90 10.30
C ASP A 213 -22.90 -11.60 8.95
N ARG A 214 -22.04 -11.27 7.99
CA ARG A 214 -21.98 -11.85 6.64
C ARG A 214 -20.99 -13.01 6.51
N ASP A 215 -20.35 -13.44 7.60
CA ASP A 215 -19.34 -14.52 7.60
C ASP A 215 -18.19 -14.26 6.59
N VAL A 216 -17.79 -12.98 6.46
CA VAL A 216 -16.69 -12.57 5.56
C VAL A 216 -15.33 -12.78 6.22
N VAL A 217 -15.26 -12.60 7.55
CA VAL A 217 -14.04 -12.82 8.35
C VAL A 217 -14.23 -14.11 9.14
N ARG A 218 -13.43 -15.14 8.86
CA ARG A 218 -13.47 -16.44 9.53
C ARG A 218 -12.22 -16.69 10.36
N ASP A 219 -11.11 -16.04 10.03
CA ASP A 219 -9.89 -16.08 10.83
C ASP A 219 -10.15 -15.73 12.30
N ALA A 220 -9.66 -16.57 13.21
CA ALA A 220 -9.96 -16.48 14.63
C ALA A 220 -9.35 -15.23 15.28
N ASN A 221 -8.16 -14.79 14.84
CA ASN A 221 -7.48 -13.62 15.37
C ASN A 221 -8.15 -12.34 14.87
N ALA A 222 -8.51 -12.29 13.58
CA ALA A 222 -9.26 -11.20 13.00
C ALA A 222 -10.66 -11.05 13.64
N LEU A 223 -11.32 -12.17 13.98
CA LEU A 223 -12.58 -12.14 14.73
C LEU A 223 -12.42 -11.57 16.14
N VAL A 224 -11.27 -11.75 16.79
CA VAL A 224 -10.97 -11.12 18.09
C VAL A 224 -10.79 -9.61 17.95
N LEU A 225 -10.04 -9.15 16.94
CA LEU A 225 -9.89 -7.73 16.61
C LEU A 225 -11.24 -7.08 16.30
N LEU A 226 -12.05 -7.73 15.45
CA LEU A 226 -13.36 -7.24 15.07
C LEU A 226 -14.30 -7.13 16.29
N LYS A 227 -14.27 -8.09 17.22
CA LYS A 227 -15.03 -8.02 18.48
C LYS A 227 -14.59 -6.85 19.36
N ARG A 228 -13.29 -6.53 19.44
CA ARG A 228 -12.80 -5.41 20.24
C ARG A 228 -13.31 -4.06 19.73
N LYS A 229 -13.43 -3.89 18.40
CA LYS A 229 -13.84 -2.62 17.78
C LYS A 229 -15.36 -2.45 17.60
N THR A 230 -16.12 -3.55 17.60
CA THR A 230 -17.59 -3.51 17.43
C THR A 230 -18.37 -3.57 18.75
N LEU A 231 -17.70 -3.86 19.87
CA LEU A 231 -18.31 -3.74 21.19
C LEU A 231 -18.34 -2.26 21.62
N PRO A 232 -19.43 -1.77 22.22
CA PRO A 232 -19.48 -0.41 22.75
C PRO A 232 -18.44 -0.28 23.86
N THR A 233 -17.37 0.47 23.60
CA THR A 233 -16.43 0.87 24.63
C THR A 233 -17.20 1.76 25.60
N THR A 234 -17.58 1.21 26.76
CA THR A 234 -18.04 2.04 27.89
C THR A 234 -16.88 2.94 28.27
N TYR A 235 -16.84 4.16 27.71
CA TYR A 235 -16.01 5.23 28.20
C TYR A 235 -16.48 5.57 29.61
N HIS A 236 -15.83 5.00 30.61
CA HIS A 236 -15.85 5.56 31.95
C HIS A 236 -15.06 6.88 31.92
N PHE A 237 -15.74 7.96 31.59
CA PHE A 237 -15.30 9.30 31.97
C PHE A 237 -15.22 9.33 33.50
N ARG A 238 -14.03 9.20 34.06
CA ARG A 238 -13.76 9.67 35.42
C ARG A 238 -13.57 11.18 35.30
N GLY A 239 -14.56 11.92 35.80
CA GLY A 239 -14.45 13.36 36.06
C GLY A 239 -13.51 13.68 37.20
#